data_AF-A0A1I7WVL7-F1
#
_entry.id   AF-A0A1I7WVL7-F1
#
_cell.length_a   1.000
_cell.length_b   1.000
_cell.length_c   1.000
_cell.angle_alpha   90.00
_cell.angle_beta   90.00
_cell.angle_gamma   90.00
#
_symmetry.space_group_name_H-M   'P 1'
#
loop_
_entity.id
_entity.type
_entity.pdbx_description
1 polymer ?
#
loop_
_entity_poly.entity_id
_entity_poly.type
_entity_poly.pdbx_seq_one_letter_code
_entity_poly.pdbx_strand_id
1 'polypeptide(L)'
;MYLYLISHLLRVTANDSHLGGNYPLTVVLTGPNMGGKSTLMRQVAVLSVLAHMRLIKLFEGSFVPARSMRLSPIDRIFTRIGANDRLLCGQSTFFVELNETKVILRDATRHSLVLIDELGRGTSTFDGTAIASAVLKELAKKVRCRGYFSTHYHSLCQIDIDSKYISHAHMVL
;
A
#
# COMPACT_ATOMS: atom_id res chain seq x y z
N MET A 1 -17.25 -32.09 -1.71
CA MET A 1 -17.62 -30.66 -1.71
C MET A 1 -17.02 -30.05 -2.96
N TYR A 2 -17.84 -29.87 -4.00
CA TYR A 2 -17.41 -29.34 -5.30
C TYR A 2 -17.38 -27.81 -5.22
N LEU A 3 -16.19 -27.22 -5.29
CA LEU A 3 -16.02 -25.77 -5.39
C LEU A 3 -15.71 -25.45 -6.87
N TYR A 4 -16.73 -25.02 -7.62
CA TYR A 4 -16.53 -24.40 -8.92
C TYR A 4 -15.84 -23.05 -8.69
N LEU A 5 -14.51 -22.98 -8.82
CA LEU A 5 -13.82 -21.71 -8.87
C LEU A 5 -14.07 -21.08 -10.24
N ILE A 6 -14.66 -19.87 -10.22
CA ILE A 6 -14.94 -19.02 -11.38
C ILE A 6 -13.62 -18.78 -12.12
N SER A 7 -13.38 -19.52 -13.21
CA SER A 7 -12.11 -19.50 -13.94
C SER A 7 -12.11 -18.58 -15.17
N HIS A 8 -13.11 -17.72 -15.39
CA HIS A 8 -13.30 -17.07 -16.71
C HIS A 8 -13.61 -15.57 -16.77
N LEU A 9 -13.57 -14.80 -15.67
CA LEU A 9 -14.13 -13.43 -15.72
C LEU A 9 -13.13 -12.26 -15.80
N LEU A 10 -11.85 -12.40 -15.46
CA LEU A 10 -10.90 -11.28 -15.58
C LEU A 10 -9.48 -11.76 -15.92
N ARG A 11 -8.89 -11.22 -16.99
CA ARG A 11 -7.44 -11.31 -17.22
C ARG A 11 -6.75 -10.43 -16.17
N VAL A 12 -5.91 -11.04 -15.35
CA VAL A 12 -5.11 -10.34 -14.34
C VAL A 12 -3.68 -10.17 -14.87
N THR A 13 -3.20 -8.93 -14.93
CA THR A 13 -1.81 -8.64 -15.29
C THR A 13 -0.90 -8.89 -14.08
N ALA A 14 0.13 -9.71 -14.25
CA ALA A 14 1.13 -9.92 -13.20
C ALA A 14 1.98 -8.66 -13.02
N ASN A 15 2.24 -8.28 -11.78
CA ASN A 15 3.04 -7.10 -11.43
C ASN A 15 4.17 -7.50 -10.48
N ASP A 16 5.38 -7.01 -10.75
CA ASP A 16 6.53 -7.19 -9.87
C ASP A 16 6.52 -6.13 -8.76
N SER A 17 6.98 -6.51 -7.56
CA SER A 17 7.01 -5.67 -6.36
C SER A 17 8.32 -5.86 -5.61
N HIS A 18 9.02 -4.75 -5.39
CA HIS A 18 10.28 -4.73 -4.64
C HIS A 18 10.23 -3.65 -3.55
N LEU A 19 10.40 -4.07 -2.29
CA LEU A 19 10.42 -3.18 -1.12
C LEU A 19 11.59 -3.56 -0.19
N GLY A 20 12.52 -2.64 0.00
CA GLY A 20 13.67 -2.83 0.90
C GLY A 20 14.80 -3.71 0.34
N GLY A 21 15.76 -4.02 1.21
CA GLY A 21 17.01 -4.68 0.79
C GLY A 21 17.90 -3.71 0.02
N ASN A 22 18.12 -4.00 -1.27
CA ASN A 22 18.82 -3.09 -2.19
C ASN A 22 17.88 -2.06 -2.84
N TYR A 23 16.57 -2.15 -2.60
CA TYR A 23 15.56 -1.24 -3.10
C TYR A 23 15.08 -0.29 -2.00
N PRO A 24 14.51 0.87 -2.35
CA PRO A 24 13.85 1.75 -1.39
C PRO A 24 12.76 1.05 -0.59
N LEU A 25 12.54 1.53 0.64
CA LEU A 25 11.58 0.93 1.57
C LEU A 25 10.14 1.29 1.22
N THR A 26 9.94 2.49 0.69
CA THR A 26 8.62 3.01 0.35
C THR A 26 8.53 3.32 -1.13
N VAL A 27 7.44 2.92 -1.76
CA VAL A 27 7.14 3.25 -3.16
C VAL A 27 5.98 4.23 -3.20
N VAL A 28 6.17 5.39 -3.82
CA VAL A 28 5.09 6.32 -4.16
C VAL A 28 4.47 5.88 -5.47
N LEU A 29 3.20 5.49 -5.43
CA LEU A 29 2.43 5.06 -6.58
C LEU A 29 1.60 6.22 -7.14
N THR A 30 1.73 6.43 -8.44
CA THR A 30 0.93 7.38 -9.21
C THR A 30 0.26 6.67 -10.39
N GLY A 31 -0.70 7.35 -11.00
CA GLY A 31 -1.42 6.84 -12.16
C GLY A 31 -2.90 7.20 -12.12
N PRO A 32 -3.62 7.01 -13.24
CA PRO A 32 -5.03 7.36 -13.35
C PRO A 32 -5.89 6.58 -12.35
N ASN A 33 -7.08 7.11 -12.06
CA ASN A 33 -8.12 6.33 -11.38
C ASN A 33 -8.42 5.06 -12.19
N MET A 34 -8.63 3.95 -11.51
CA MET A 34 -8.79 2.61 -12.11
C MET A 34 -7.54 2.00 -12.76
N GLY A 35 -6.38 2.67 -12.71
CA GLY A 35 -5.11 2.11 -13.19
C GLY A 35 -4.54 0.94 -12.38
N GLY A 36 -5.27 0.40 -11.39
CA GLY A 36 -4.85 -0.78 -10.62
C GLY A 36 -4.02 -0.51 -9.36
N LYS A 37 -3.78 0.76 -8.97
CA LYS A 37 -2.98 1.11 -7.77
C LYS A 37 -3.46 0.39 -6.50
N SER A 38 -4.74 0.52 -6.18
CA SER A 38 -5.34 -0.14 -5.01
C SER A 38 -5.35 -1.66 -5.14
N THR A 39 -5.46 -2.19 -6.37
CA THR A 39 -5.37 -3.62 -6.67
C THR A 39 -3.97 -4.16 -6.36
N LEU A 40 -2.91 -3.48 -6.80
CA LEU A 40 -1.53 -3.86 -6.48
C LEU A 40 -1.28 -3.86 -4.97
N MET A 41 -1.69 -2.80 -4.28
CA MET A 41 -1.49 -2.70 -2.82
C MET A 41 -2.22 -3.84 -2.09
N ARG A 42 -3.47 -4.12 -2.45
CA ARG A 42 -4.22 -5.27 -1.90
C ARG A 42 -3.56 -6.61 -2.23
N GLN A 43 -3.05 -6.78 -3.44
CA GLN A 43 -2.33 -7.99 -3.84
C GLN A 43 -1.11 -8.22 -2.95
N VAL A 44 -0.28 -7.19 -2.72
CA VAL A 44 0.90 -7.28 -1.85
C VAL A 44 0.52 -7.61 -0.41
N ALA A 45 -0.57 -7.02 0.11
CA ALA A 45 -1.09 -7.33 1.45
C ALA A 45 -1.50 -8.81 1.57
N VAL A 46 -2.33 -9.28 0.62
CA VAL A 46 -2.84 -10.66 0.62
C VAL A 46 -1.69 -11.66 0.47
N LEU A 47 -0.76 -11.43 -0.47
CA LEU A 47 0.43 -12.26 -0.63
C LEU A 47 1.26 -12.34 0.66
N SER A 48 1.42 -11.20 1.34
CA SER A 48 2.16 -11.14 2.61
C SER A 48 1.50 -11.98 3.70
N VAL A 49 0.16 -11.94 3.81
CA VAL A 49 -0.60 -12.74 4.78
C VAL A 49 -0.50 -14.24 4.45
N LEU A 50 -0.73 -14.63 3.19
CA LEU A 50 -0.65 -16.02 2.75
C LEU A 50 0.73 -16.63 3.03
N ALA A 51 1.79 -15.88 2.73
CA ALA A 51 3.15 -16.29 3.01
C ALA A 51 3.41 -16.53 4.51
N HIS A 52 2.87 -15.68 5.41
CA HIS A 52 3.02 -15.86 6.86
C HIS A 52 2.23 -17.05 7.40
N MET A 53 1.04 -17.32 6.87
CA MET A 53 0.22 -18.44 7.31
C MET A 53 0.80 -19.81 6.89
N ARG A 54 1.89 -19.84 6.09
CA ARG A 54 2.37 -21.04 5.37
C ARG A 54 1.26 -21.73 4.58
N LEU A 55 0.15 -21.03 4.35
CA LEU A 55 -0.99 -21.51 3.61
C LEU A 55 -0.71 -21.15 2.16
N ILE A 56 -0.37 -22.19 1.39
CA ILE A 56 -1.04 -22.61 0.16
C ILE A 56 -0.03 -23.19 -0.82
N LYS A 57 -0.19 -24.47 -1.14
CA LYS A 57 0.34 -25.13 -2.33
C LYS A 57 -0.69 -24.92 -3.44
N LEU A 58 -0.46 -24.03 -4.39
CA LEU A 58 -1.33 -23.90 -5.57
C LEU A 58 -0.49 -23.76 -6.84
N PHE A 59 -0.75 -24.70 -7.75
CA PHE A 59 -0.06 -24.99 -9.02
C PHE A 59 1.44 -25.29 -8.87
N GLU A 60 1.78 -26.56 -9.10
CA GLU A 60 3.14 -27.06 -9.35
C GLU A 60 4.22 -26.64 -8.33
N GLY A 61 3.88 -26.64 -7.05
CA GLY A 61 4.87 -26.53 -5.96
C GLY A 61 5.28 -25.12 -5.56
N SER A 62 4.69 -24.06 -6.11
CA SER A 62 4.84 -22.70 -5.59
C SER A 62 3.85 -22.43 -4.44
N PHE A 63 4.32 -21.76 -3.39
CA PHE A 63 3.57 -21.55 -2.15
C PHE A 63 2.77 -20.23 -2.12
N VAL A 64 2.72 -19.52 -3.25
CA VAL A 64 2.05 -18.22 -3.44
C VAL A 64 1.75 -18.01 -4.93
N PRO A 65 0.71 -17.24 -5.32
CA PRO A 65 0.41 -16.90 -6.71
C PRO A 65 1.42 -15.87 -7.27
N ALA A 66 2.69 -16.24 -7.29
CA ALA A 66 3.82 -15.48 -7.80
C ALA A 66 4.86 -16.47 -8.37
N ARG A 67 5.58 -16.04 -9.41
CA ARG A 67 6.69 -16.83 -9.99
C ARG A 67 7.83 -17.02 -9.00
N SER A 68 8.08 -16.01 -8.16
CA SER A 68 9.04 -16.06 -7.06
C SER A 68 8.64 -15.05 -5.99
N MET A 69 8.91 -15.36 -4.72
CA MET A 69 8.62 -14.43 -3.63
C MET A 69 9.68 -14.55 -2.53
N ARG A 70 10.24 -13.41 -2.13
CA ARG A 70 11.13 -13.30 -0.98
C ARG A 70 10.53 -12.31 0.00
N LEU A 71 10.14 -12.80 1.17
CA LEU A 71 9.49 -11.99 2.20
C LEU A 71 10.33 -11.98 3.47
N SER A 72 10.74 -10.80 3.92
CA SER A 72 11.25 -10.63 5.29
C SER A 72 10.10 -10.48 6.29
N PRO A 73 10.27 -10.92 7.55
CA PRO A 73 9.21 -10.95 8.55
C PRO A 73 8.44 -9.64 8.64
N ILE A 74 7.11 -9.71 8.68
CA ILE A 74 6.23 -8.55 8.88
C ILE A 74 5.54 -8.74 10.23
N ASP A 75 5.66 -7.75 11.10
CA ASP A 75 4.99 -7.78 12.41
C ASP A 75 3.52 -7.37 12.30
N ARG A 76 3.22 -6.33 11.52
CA ARG A 76 1.87 -5.81 11.29
C ARG A 76 1.72 -5.25 9.88
N ILE A 77 0.52 -5.43 9.31
CA ILE A 77 0.10 -4.80 8.05
C ILE A 77 -0.89 -3.69 8.38
N PHE A 78 -0.53 -2.46 8.05
CA PHE A 78 -1.40 -1.29 8.18
C PHE A 78 -1.96 -0.92 6.82
N THR A 79 -3.27 -0.72 6.75
CA THR A 79 -3.94 -0.35 5.50
C THR A 79 -4.85 0.84 5.71
N ARG A 80 -4.66 1.87 4.87
CA ARG A 80 -5.63 2.90 4.58
C ARG A 80 -5.89 2.83 3.08
N ILE A 81 -6.65 1.83 2.63
CA ILE A 81 -7.01 1.66 1.22
C ILE A 81 -8.52 1.67 1.11
N GLY A 82 -9.10 2.83 0.75
CA GLY A 82 -10.53 3.01 0.45
C GLY A 82 -11.49 2.41 1.49
N ALA A 83 -12.02 3.24 2.37
CA ALA A 83 -13.20 2.86 3.15
C ALA A 83 -14.42 2.91 2.21
N ASN A 84 -15.18 1.81 2.13
CA ASN A 84 -16.61 1.96 1.85
C ASN A 84 -17.15 2.95 2.86
N ASP A 85 -17.87 3.95 2.37
CA ASP A 85 -18.45 5.05 3.10
C ASP A 85 -19.00 4.62 4.48
N ARG A 86 -18.27 4.93 5.56
CA ARG A 86 -18.85 4.92 6.91
C ARG A 86 -19.70 6.18 7.05
N LEU A 87 -20.83 6.23 6.35
CA LEU A 87 -21.84 7.29 6.43
C LEU A 87 -22.49 7.41 7.83
N LEU A 88 -22.23 6.47 8.75
CA LEU A 88 -23.08 6.22 9.92
C LEU A 88 -22.43 6.49 11.29
N CYS A 89 -21.55 7.49 11.45
CA CYS A 89 -21.00 7.81 12.78
C CYS A 89 -21.00 9.31 13.17
N GLY A 90 -21.56 10.22 12.37
CA GLY A 90 -21.60 11.65 12.72
C GLY A 90 -20.22 12.34 12.81
N GLN A 91 -19.15 11.66 12.39
CA GLN A 91 -17.79 12.18 12.34
C GLN A 91 -17.40 12.51 10.89
N SER A 92 -16.61 13.56 10.70
CA SER A 92 -16.07 13.91 9.38
C SER A 92 -15.20 12.76 8.85
N THR A 93 -15.37 12.42 7.57
CA THR A 93 -14.55 11.42 6.87
C THR A 93 -13.05 11.72 6.97
N PHE A 94 -12.70 13.01 6.95
CA PHE A 94 -11.32 13.48 7.13
C PHE A 94 -10.79 13.23 8.55
N PHE A 95 -11.62 13.41 9.58
CA PHE A 95 -11.22 13.11 10.95
C PHE A 95 -10.92 11.63 11.14
N VAL A 96 -11.78 10.75 10.60
CA VAL A 96 -11.57 9.29 10.64
C VAL A 96 -10.27 8.92 9.92
N GLU A 97 -10.03 9.47 8.73
CA GLU A 97 -8.80 9.27 7.95
C GLU A 97 -7.53 9.69 8.70
N LEU A 98 -7.55 10.85 9.35
CA LEU A 98 -6.41 11.31 10.14
C LEU A 98 -6.21 10.48 11.41
N ASN A 99 -7.28 10.01 12.04
CA ASN A 99 -7.18 9.16 13.21
C ASN A 99 -6.63 7.77 12.86
N GLU A 100 -7.02 7.19 11.73
CA GLU A 100 -6.42 5.97 11.18
C GLU A 100 -4.92 6.19 10.92
N THR A 101 -4.56 7.30 10.28
CA THR A 101 -3.16 7.66 10.00
C THR A 101 -2.35 7.83 11.28
N LYS A 102 -2.92 8.42 12.33
CA LYS A 102 -2.30 8.55 13.65
C LYS A 102 -1.96 7.19 14.25
N VAL A 103 -2.87 6.21 14.15
CA VAL A 103 -2.62 4.85 14.62
C VAL A 103 -1.47 4.21 13.86
N ILE A 104 -1.43 4.37 12.53
CA ILE A 104 -0.32 3.88 11.70
C ILE A 104 1.01 4.49 12.16
N LEU A 105 1.09 5.82 12.31
CA LEU A 105 2.33 6.50 12.71
C LEU A 105 2.80 6.11 14.11
N ARG A 106 1.87 5.89 15.05
CA ARG A 106 2.20 5.53 16.43
C ARG A 106 2.72 4.10 16.54
N ASP A 107 2.10 3.18 15.80
CA ASP A 107 2.26 1.75 16.03
C ASP A 107 3.14 1.05 14.97
N ALA A 108 3.39 1.69 13.83
CA ALA A 108 4.24 1.12 12.79
C ALA A 108 5.69 1.00 13.27
N THR A 109 6.31 -0.13 12.95
CA THR A 109 7.72 -0.39 13.19
C THR A 109 8.47 -0.52 11.86
N ARG A 110 9.79 -0.59 11.91
CA ARG A 110 10.63 -0.89 10.74
C ARG A 110 10.28 -2.22 10.04
N HIS A 111 9.62 -3.15 10.75
CA HIS A 111 9.21 -4.44 10.20
C HIS A 111 7.77 -4.41 9.66
N SER A 112 7.03 -3.33 9.87
CA SER A 112 5.65 -3.23 9.41
C SER A 112 5.57 -3.00 7.90
N LEU A 113 4.46 -3.46 7.33
CA LEU A 113 4.04 -3.16 5.96
C LEU A 113 2.92 -2.11 6.01
N VAL A 114 3.14 -0.95 5.41
CA VAL A 114 2.18 0.16 5.42
C VAL A 114 1.68 0.44 4.02
N LEU A 115 0.37 0.44 3.83
CA LEU A 115 -0.29 0.68 2.55
C LEU A 115 -1.27 1.83 2.70
N ILE A 116 -0.96 2.96 2.06
CA ILE A 116 -1.77 4.18 2.13
C ILE A 116 -2.24 4.53 0.72
N ASP A 117 -3.54 4.70 0.56
CA ASP A 117 -4.18 5.13 -0.68
C ASP A 117 -4.77 6.52 -0.49
N GLU A 118 -4.21 7.48 -1.21
CA GLU A 118 -4.79 8.80 -1.48
C GLU A 118 -5.18 9.57 -0.19
N LEU A 119 -4.18 9.71 0.69
CA LEU A 119 -4.26 10.46 1.93
C LEU A 119 -4.39 11.97 1.67
N GLY A 120 -5.24 12.65 2.44
CA GLY A 120 -5.40 14.11 2.42
C GLY A 120 -6.49 14.63 1.48
N ARG A 121 -7.28 13.76 0.86
CA ARG A 121 -8.32 14.19 -0.11
C ARG A 121 -9.55 14.86 0.48
N GLY A 122 -9.77 14.71 1.80
CA GLY A 122 -10.92 15.32 2.49
C GLY A 122 -10.72 16.78 2.91
N THR A 123 -9.66 17.46 2.49
CA THR A 123 -9.32 18.85 2.89
C THR A 123 -8.80 19.68 1.71
N SER A 124 -8.40 20.93 1.96
CA SER A 124 -7.79 21.81 0.95
C SER A 124 -6.57 21.15 0.30
N THR A 125 -6.34 21.40 -0.99
CA THR A 125 -5.23 20.78 -1.74
C THR A 125 -3.87 21.03 -1.10
N PHE A 126 -3.67 22.24 -0.55
CA PHE A 126 -2.43 22.61 0.11
C PHE A 126 -2.24 21.83 1.42
N ASP A 127 -3.27 21.80 2.27
CA ASP A 127 -3.23 21.08 3.55
C ASP A 127 -3.10 19.57 3.32
N GLY A 128 -3.84 19.01 2.36
CA GLY A 128 -3.80 17.61 2.00
C GLY A 128 -2.42 17.18 1.51
N THR A 129 -1.80 17.98 0.64
CA THR A 129 -0.43 17.75 0.18
C THR A 129 0.57 17.84 1.33
N ALA A 130 0.44 18.84 2.20
CA ALA A 130 1.34 19.02 3.34
C ALA A 130 1.26 17.84 4.33
N ILE A 131 0.05 17.41 4.66
CA ILE A 131 -0.18 16.24 5.53
C ILE A 131 0.39 14.98 4.90
N ALA A 132 0.06 14.70 3.64
CA ALA A 132 0.54 13.51 2.95
C ALA A 132 2.07 13.50 2.81
N SER A 133 2.69 14.65 2.52
CA SER A 133 4.14 14.83 2.51
C SER A 133 4.78 14.52 3.87
N ALA A 134 4.23 15.09 4.95
CA ALA A 134 4.75 14.91 6.30
C ALA A 134 4.66 13.44 6.73
N VAL A 135 3.53 12.79 6.49
CA VAL A 135 3.30 11.38 6.80
C VAL A 135 4.24 10.47 6.01
N LEU A 136 4.41 10.73 4.71
CA LEU A 136 5.34 9.97 3.87
C LEU A 136 6.79 10.08 4.39
N LYS A 137 7.24 11.29 4.73
CA LYS A 137 8.58 11.52 5.30
C LYS A 137 8.77 10.80 6.62
N GLU A 138 7.79 10.84 7.51
CA GLU A 138 7.83 10.17 8.81
C GLU A 138 7.99 8.65 8.64
N LEU A 139 7.14 8.04 7.80
CA LEU A 139 7.16 6.60 7.53
C LEU A 139 8.46 6.15 6.84
N ALA A 140 8.91 6.88 5.82
CA ALA A 140 10.07 6.49 5.03
C ALA A 140 11.41 6.74 5.74
N LYS A 141 11.60 7.91 6.37
CA LYS A 141 12.91 8.30 6.95
C LYS A 141 13.08 7.91 8.41
N LYS A 142 12.04 8.07 9.23
CA LYS A 142 12.13 7.86 10.68
C LYS A 142 11.69 6.45 11.08
N VAL A 143 10.47 6.04 10.72
CA VAL A 143 9.98 4.68 11.02
C VAL A 143 10.73 3.64 10.19
N ARG A 144 11.03 3.97 8.93
CA ARG A 144 11.72 3.10 7.97
C ARG A 144 10.98 1.77 7.76
N CYS A 145 9.65 1.85 7.71
CA CYS A 145 8.80 0.72 7.38
C CYS A 145 8.76 0.47 5.88
N ARG A 146 8.38 -0.74 5.47
CA ARG A 146 8.15 -1.06 4.05
C ARG A 146 6.74 -0.62 3.67
N GLY A 147 6.54 -0.10 2.47
CA GLY A 147 5.19 0.31 2.12
C GLY A 147 4.95 0.88 0.73
N TYR A 148 3.65 1.05 0.45
CA TYR A 148 3.15 1.73 -0.72
C TYR A 148 2.36 2.96 -0.31
N PHE A 149 2.58 4.05 -1.03
CA PHE A 149 1.89 5.31 -0.84
C PHE A 149 1.32 5.79 -2.17
N SER A 150 0.03 5.55 -2.41
CA SER A 150 -0.67 6.00 -3.61
C SER A 150 -1.15 7.44 -3.42
N THR A 151 -0.96 8.28 -4.43
CA THR A 151 -1.37 9.69 -4.39
C THR A 151 -1.74 10.24 -5.77
N HIS A 152 -2.64 11.23 -5.78
CA HIS A 152 -2.92 12.07 -6.96
C HIS A 152 -2.12 13.38 -6.96
N TYR A 153 -1.49 13.71 -5.84
CA TYR A 153 -0.71 14.92 -5.73
C TYR A 153 0.61 14.75 -6.48
N HIS A 154 0.70 15.31 -7.68
CA HIS A 154 1.95 15.29 -8.46
C HIS A 154 3.09 16.02 -7.75
N SER A 155 2.76 17.04 -6.95
CA SER A 155 3.68 17.75 -6.06
C SER A 155 4.39 16.81 -5.08
N LEU A 156 3.76 15.68 -4.71
CA LEU A 156 4.35 14.68 -3.82
C LEU A 156 5.50 13.90 -4.47
N CYS A 157 5.50 13.78 -5.80
CA CYS A 157 6.61 13.22 -6.57
C CYS A 157 7.80 14.18 -6.68
N GLN A 158 7.58 15.48 -6.47
CA GLN A 158 8.60 16.52 -6.54
C GLN A 158 9.23 16.83 -5.18
N ILE A 159 8.74 16.19 -4.11
CA ILE A 159 9.33 16.38 -2.79
C ILE A 159 10.71 15.75 -2.80
N ASP A 160 11.72 16.55 -2.47
CA ASP A 160 13.10 16.13 -2.31
C ASP A 160 13.24 15.20 -1.08
N ILE A 161 12.83 13.95 -1.27
CA ILE A 161 13.04 12.87 -0.33
C ILE A 161 14.09 11.96 -0.95
N ASP A 162 15.25 11.93 -0.31
CA ASP A 162 16.38 11.05 -0.63
C ASP A 162 15.92 9.71 -1.23
N SER A 163 16.32 9.48 -2.49
CA SER A 163 15.97 8.33 -3.31
C SER A 163 16.41 6.99 -2.69
N LYS A 164 17.26 7.04 -1.65
CA LYS A 164 17.59 5.89 -0.83
C LYS A 164 16.39 5.31 -0.08
N TYR A 165 15.42 6.15 0.30
CA TYR A 165 14.26 5.73 1.11
C TYR A 165 12.99 5.59 0.30
N ILE A 166 12.84 6.37 -0.78
CA ILE A 166 11.63 6.42 -1.59
C ILE A 166 11.97 6.18 -3.07
N SER A 167 11.19 5.30 -3.70
CA SER A 167 11.11 5.19 -5.16
C SER A 167 9.75 5.65 -5.65
N HIS A 168 9.69 6.05 -6.91
CA HIS A 168 8.45 6.41 -7.60
C HIS A 168 8.09 5.32 -8.61
N ALA A 169 6.82 4.96 -8.66
CA ALA A 169 6.27 4.06 -9.66
C ALA A 169 4.97 4.62 -10.21
N HIS A 170 4.70 4.31 -11.48
CA HIS A 170 3.53 4.79 -12.19
C HIS A 170 2.80 3.59 -12.81
N MET A 171 1.50 3.49 -12.56
CA MET A 171 0.66 2.49 -13.21
C MET A 171 0.11 3.03 -14.53
N VAL A 172 0.35 2.29 -15.60
CA VAL A 172 -0.24 2.50 -16.93
C VAL A 172 -1.43 1.57 -17.10
N LEU A 173 -2.40 2.01 -17.93
CA LEU A 173 -3.58 1.23 -18.30
C LEU A 173 -3.24 0.11 -19.28
#